data_AF-X1HCZ6-F1
#
_entry.id   AF-X1HCZ6-F1
#
_cell.length_a   1.000
_cell.length_b   1.000
_cell.length_c   1.000
_cell.angle_alpha   90.00
_cell.angle_beta   90.00
_cell.angle_gamma   90.00
#
_symmetry.space_group_name_H-M   'P 1'
#
loop_
_entity.id
_entity.type
_entity.pdbx_description
1 polymer ?
#
loop_
_entity_poly.entity_id
_entity_poly.type
_entity_poly.pdbx_seq_one_letter_code
_entity_poly.pdbx_strand_id
1 'polypeptide(L)'
;YAGAIISGLVIAVASASMMGVRGIFLVLLLAGWGIVSSIMGVFFTRAAVKEDPQATLNKGMIQAVVIFAIGAFLLTNFWCKNVAYFWSLLSGLAAGMLVGFSAQYYTSGKVVRGIAEKAKTGTATCIIEGLAVGMKSTVLPLVAIALATIVAYKFSGIFGIALSAIGMLALTGTTVAIDAYGPIADNAAGIAEMAHMGSEVRRRTERLDAVGNTTAAIGKGFAISSAALTALALFSAYAQTVKLSLGDIRLLNILDAKVIAAAFIGGIIPYIFCSKTLQAVSRVAFSVVEEVRRQWRQIPGLKEGKAMPDSARCVDIVTKGALREMLGPGFFAVISPVFIGIMLGKEALGGFLIGSLITGVPLAIFLANVGGAWDNAKKYVEEGNLGGKGSEVHKATVICDTVGDPCKDTS
;
A
#
# COMPACT_ATOMS: atom_id res chain seq x y z
N TYR A 1 5.28 -5.85 -8.44
CA TYR A 1 6.54 -6.29 -9.05
C TYR A 1 6.35 -6.92 -10.43
N ALA A 2 5.73 -8.11 -10.54
CA ALA A 2 5.56 -8.80 -11.83
C ALA A 2 4.86 -7.94 -12.89
N GLY A 3 3.78 -7.22 -12.54
CA GLY A 3 3.08 -6.34 -13.47
C GLY A 3 3.96 -5.25 -14.10
N ALA A 4 4.87 -4.64 -13.32
CA ALA A 4 5.79 -3.62 -13.83
C ALA A 4 6.80 -4.21 -14.81
N ILE A 5 7.38 -5.37 -14.45
CA ILE A 5 8.30 -6.10 -15.34
C ILE A 5 7.58 -6.48 -16.63
N ILE A 6 6.41 -7.12 -16.54
CA ILE A 6 5.60 -7.52 -17.71
C ILE A 6 5.25 -6.31 -18.57
N SER A 7 4.84 -5.20 -17.96
CA SER A 7 4.54 -3.97 -18.72
C SER A 7 5.76 -3.44 -19.48
N GLY A 8 6.93 -3.43 -18.84
CA GLY A 8 8.19 -3.03 -19.47
C GLY A 8 8.59 -3.96 -20.61
N LEU A 9 8.41 -5.28 -20.44
CA LEU A 9 8.67 -6.28 -21.47
C LEU A 9 7.74 -6.11 -22.67
N VAL A 10 6.43 -5.97 -22.45
CA VAL A 10 5.43 -5.80 -23.51
C VAL A 10 5.70 -4.53 -24.32
N ILE A 11 5.98 -3.41 -23.65
CA ILE A 11 6.29 -2.14 -24.33
C ILE A 11 7.62 -2.20 -25.08
N ALA A 12 8.63 -2.88 -24.52
CA ALA A 12 9.89 -3.10 -25.20
C ALA A 12 9.70 -3.92 -26.50
N VAL A 13 8.91 -5.00 -26.45
CA VAL A 13 8.59 -5.83 -27.63
C VAL A 13 7.79 -5.05 -28.67
N ALA A 14 6.81 -4.24 -28.24
CA ALA A 14 5.98 -3.45 -29.15
C ALA A 14 6.74 -2.33 -29.88
N SER A 15 7.92 -1.93 -29.37
CA SER A 15 8.76 -0.91 -29.97
C SER A 15 9.59 -1.50 -31.12
N ALA A 16 9.17 -1.26 -32.38
CA ALA A 16 9.69 -1.88 -33.61
C ALA A 16 11.16 -1.60 -34.00
N SER A 17 12.00 -1.09 -33.10
CA SER A 17 13.42 -0.76 -33.37
C SER A 17 14.40 -1.69 -32.63
N MET A 18 15.71 -1.61 -32.92
CA MET A 18 16.79 -2.32 -32.18
C MET A 18 16.79 -2.11 -30.64
N MET A 19 15.90 -1.26 -30.14
CA MET A 19 15.54 -1.13 -28.73
C MET A 19 14.81 -2.37 -28.15
N GLY A 20 14.18 -3.22 -28.97
CA GLY A 20 13.37 -4.34 -28.47
C GLY A 20 14.13 -5.31 -27.58
N VAL A 21 15.20 -5.92 -28.11
CA VAL A 21 16.00 -6.89 -27.35
C VAL A 21 16.77 -6.23 -26.19
N ARG A 22 17.41 -5.07 -26.44
CA ARG A 22 18.16 -4.37 -25.40
C ARG A 22 17.26 -3.88 -24.26
N GLY A 23 16.06 -3.42 -24.57
CA GLY A 23 15.04 -2.97 -23.61
C GLY A 23 14.50 -4.13 -22.77
N ILE A 24 14.21 -5.28 -23.40
CA ILE A 24 13.82 -6.51 -22.70
C ILE A 24 14.88 -6.88 -21.65
N PHE A 25 16.14 -7.00 -22.08
CA PHE A 25 17.22 -7.33 -21.15
C PHE A 25 17.45 -6.24 -20.12
N LEU A 26 17.32 -4.95 -20.47
CA LEU A 26 17.43 -3.85 -19.50
C LEU A 26 16.41 -4.03 -18.36
N VAL A 27 15.15 -4.31 -18.68
CA VAL A 27 14.10 -4.53 -17.66
C VAL A 27 14.47 -5.69 -16.73
N LEU A 28 14.95 -6.81 -17.27
CA LEU A 28 15.37 -7.98 -16.49
C LEU A 28 16.63 -7.71 -15.66
N LEU A 29 17.62 -7.01 -16.22
CA LEU A 29 18.86 -6.64 -15.54
C LEU A 29 18.60 -5.66 -14.40
N LEU A 30 17.72 -4.68 -14.60
CA LEU A 30 17.30 -3.76 -13.54
C LEU A 30 16.57 -4.48 -12.42
N ALA A 31 15.68 -5.43 -12.76
CA ALA A 31 15.00 -6.27 -11.78
C ALA A 31 16.02 -7.09 -10.96
N GLY A 32 16.98 -7.74 -11.63
CA GLY A 32 18.06 -8.49 -10.99
C GLY A 32 18.96 -7.62 -10.12
N TRP A 33 19.35 -6.44 -10.61
CA TRP A 33 20.13 -5.49 -9.83
C TRP A 33 19.36 -4.96 -8.61
N GLY A 34 18.05 -4.79 -8.73
CA GLY A 34 17.16 -4.46 -7.63
C GLY A 34 17.18 -5.49 -6.50
N ILE A 35 17.22 -6.79 -6.85
CA ILE A 35 17.37 -7.88 -5.87
C ILE A 35 18.72 -7.77 -5.16
N VAL A 36 19.82 -7.62 -5.91
CA VAL A 36 21.17 -7.46 -5.33
C VAL A 36 21.25 -6.25 -4.42
N SER A 37 20.72 -5.11 -4.87
CA SER A 37 20.67 -3.86 -4.09
C SER A 37 19.86 -4.03 -2.81
N SER A 38 18.75 -4.77 -2.87
CA SER A 38 17.92 -5.06 -1.70
C SER A 38 18.66 -5.93 -0.67
N ILE A 39 19.32 -7.01 -1.13
CA ILE A 39 20.14 -7.89 -0.28
C ILE A 39 21.27 -7.08 0.39
N MET A 40 21.96 -6.23 -0.38
CA MET A 40 23.01 -5.37 0.17
C MET A 40 22.47 -4.39 1.22
N GLY A 41 21.30 -3.80 0.98
CA GLY A 41 20.64 -2.90 1.93
C GLY A 41 20.35 -3.54 3.29
N VAL A 42 19.98 -4.82 3.32
CA VAL A 42 19.72 -5.57 4.56
C VAL A 42 20.95 -5.64 5.47
N PHE A 43 22.17 -5.72 4.92
CA PHE A 43 23.37 -5.76 5.77
C PHE A 43 23.58 -4.49 6.58
N PHE A 44 22.97 -3.37 6.16
CA PHE A 44 23.06 -2.11 6.86
C PHE A 44 21.88 -1.83 7.81
N THR A 45 20.88 -2.71 7.89
CA THR A 45 19.78 -2.61 8.89
C THR A 45 20.13 -3.25 10.23
N ARG A 46 21.40 -3.63 10.46
CA ARG A 46 21.87 -4.14 11.75
C ARG A 46 21.91 -3.01 12.79
N ALA A 47 20.87 -2.94 13.62
CA ALA A 47 20.77 -1.97 14.70
C ALA A 47 21.78 -2.26 15.83
N ALA A 48 22.42 -1.22 16.34
CA ALA A 48 22.96 -1.28 17.70
C ALA A 48 21.81 -1.24 18.73
N VAL A 49 21.99 -1.82 19.92
CA VAL A 49 20.94 -2.00 20.97
C VAL A 49 20.20 -0.71 21.37
N LYS A 50 20.75 0.48 21.08
CA LYS A 50 20.19 1.80 21.43
C LYS A 50 19.68 2.64 20.26
N GLU A 51 19.77 2.16 19.02
CA GLU A 51 19.30 2.92 17.86
C GLU A 51 17.78 2.88 17.74
N ASP A 52 17.21 3.95 17.20
CA ASP A 52 15.79 3.99 16.87
C ASP A 52 15.49 3.00 15.73
N PRO A 53 14.57 2.02 15.91
CA PRO A 53 14.32 0.99 14.91
C PRO A 53 13.86 1.59 13.58
N GLN A 54 13.02 2.63 13.61
CA GLN A 54 12.55 3.31 12.40
C GLN A 54 13.71 3.97 11.63
N ALA A 55 14.59 4.69 12.32
CA ALA A 55 15.77 5.30 11.71
C ALA A 55 16.70 4.24 11.07
N THR A 56 16.85 3.09 11.71
CA THR A 56 17.68 1.99 11.20
C THR A 56 17.10 1.38 9.92
N LEU A 57 15.78 1.12 9.90
CA LEU A 57 15.10 0.62 8.70
C LEU A 57 15.18 1.63 7.55
N ASN A 58 15.01 2.92 7.84
CA ASN A 58 15.14 3.99 6.86
C ASN A 58 16.56 4.07 6.27
N LYS A 59 17.60 3.89 7.10
CA LYS A 59 19.00 3.87 6.66
C LYS A 59 19.26 2.76 5.65
N GLY A 60 18.82 1.54 5.96
CA GLY A 60 18.97 0.40 5.04
C GLY A 60 18.20 0.59 3.73
N MET A 61 16.99 1.18 3.80
CA MET A 61 16.24 1.57 2.60
C MET A 61 16.99 2.58 1.74
N ILE A 62 17.50 3.67 2.33
CA ILE A 62 18.25 4.71 1.60
C ILE A 62 19.51 4.13 0.96
N GLN A 63 20.22 3.22 1.64
CA GLN A 63 21.41 2.59 1.06
C GLN A 63 21.05 1.66 -0.11
N ALA A 64 19.98 0.87 0.01
CA ALA A 64 19.48 0.07 -1.11
C ALA A 64 19.15 0.96 -2.33
N VAL A 65 18.54 2.13 -2.10
CA VAL A 65 18.24 3.15 -3.12
C VAL A 65 19.49 3.67 -3.81
N VAL A 66 20.53 4.02 -3.04
CA VAL A 66 21.79 4.53 -3.60
C VAL A 66 22.49 3.46 -4.44
N ILE A 67 22.59 2.23 -3.94
CA ILE A 67 23.20 1.10 -4.65
C ILE A 67 22.43 0.80 -5.94
N PHE A 68 21.10 0.79 -5.86
CA PHE A 68 20.26 0.59 -7.03
C PHE A 68 20.47 1.69 -8.06
N ALA A 69 20.48 2.97 -7.65
CA ALA A 69 20.68 4.10 -8.54
C ALA A 69 22.03 4.03 -9.27
N ILE A 70 23.10 3.63 -8.58
CA ILE A 70 24.42 3.47 -9.21
C ILE A 70 24.38 2.40 -10.30
N GLY A 71 23.91 1.19 -10.00
CA GLY A 71 23.85 0.14 -11.02
C GLY A 71 22.83 0.43 -12.12
N ALA A 72 21.72 1.10 -11.82
CA ALA A 72 20.77 1.57 -12.83
C ALA A 72 21.41 2.57 -13.80
N PHE A 73 22.24 3.49 -13.29
CA PHE A 73 23.03 4.40 -14.13
C PHE A 73 24.01 3.64 -15.02
N LEU A 74 24.75 2.67 -14.47
CA LEU A 74 25.69 1.86 -15.24
C LEU A 74 24.97 1.05 -16.32
N LEU A 75 23.87 0.37 -15.98
CA LEU A 75 23.10 -0.43 -16.93
C LEU A 75 22.53 0.46 -18.04
N THR A 76 21.87 1.56 -17.73
CA THR A 76 21.28 2.43 -18.77
C THR A 76 22.33 3.10 -19.65
N ASN A 77 23.45 3.57 -19.09
CA ASN A 77 24.48 4.28 -19.84
C ASN A 77 25.39 3.35 -20.64
N PHE A 78 25.80 2.19 -20.11
CA PHE A 78 26.71 1.29 -20.81
C PHE A 78 25.98 0.27 -21.69
N TRP A 79 24.84 -0.29 -21.26
CA TRP A 79 24.09 -1.28 -22.04
C TRP A 79 23.24 -0.64 -23.14
N CYS A 80 22.41 0.35 -22.76
CA CYS A 80 21.49 1.00 -23.69
C CYS A 80 22.08 2.22 -24.38
N LYS A 81 23.21 2.76 -23.90
CA LYS A 81 23.81 4.02 -24.39
C LYS A 81 22.82 5.18 -24.41
N ASN A 82 21.89 5.18 -23.45
CA ASN A 82 20.86 6.20 -23.36
C ASN A 82 20.59 6.59 -21.90
N VAL A 83 21.15 7.73 -21.50
CA VAL A 83 20.97 8.29 -20.16
C VAL A 83 19.52 8.73 -19.89
N ALA A 84 18.68 8.92 -20.91
CA ALA A 84 17.28 9.27 -20.72
C ALA A 84 16.52 8.16 -19.96
N TYR A 85 16.89 6.89 -20.18
CA TYR A 85 16.32 5.77 -19.42
C TYR A 85 16.65 5.84 -17.92
N PHE A 86 17.84 6.34 -17.57
CA PHE A 86 18.20 6.57 -16.18
C PHE A 86 17.27 7.59 -15.51
N TRP A 87 17.01 8.72 -16.18
CA TRP A 87 16.13 9.75 -15.64
C TRP A 87 14.67 9.29 -15.51
N SER A 88 14.20 8.45 -16.44
CA SER A 88 12.89 7.80 -16.30
C SER A 88 12.82 6.85 -15.10
N LEU A 89 13.86 6.05 -14.84
CA LEU A 89 13.94 5.19 -13.65
C LEU A 89 14.01 6.00 -12.36
N LEU A 90 14.85 7.03 -12.35
CA LEU A 90 15.08 7.87 -11.19
C LEU A 90 13.82 8.63 -10.79
N SER A 91 12.98 9.05 -11.74
CA SER A 91 11.70 9.70 -11.42
C SER A 91 10.77 8.79 -10.61
N GLY A 92 10.72 7.51 -10.96
CA GLY A 92 9.90 6.51 -10.26
C GLY A 92 10.48 6.12 -8.90
N LEU A 93 11.80 5.96 -8.83
CA LEU A 93 12.51 5.74 -7.57
C LEU A 93 12.28 6.89 -6.59
N ALA A 94 12.43 8.14 -7.07
CA ALA A 94 12.19 9.34 -6.27
C ALA A 94 10.73 9.45 -5.82
N ALA A 95 9.77 9.20 -6.71
CA ALA A 95 8.36 9.16 -6.34
C ALA A 95 8.07 8.08 -5.29
N GLY A 96 8.68 6.90 -5.39
CA GLY A 96 8.56 5.84 -4.39
C GLY A 96 9.00 6.30 -3.01
N MET A 97 10.17 6.92 -2.94
CA MET A 97 10.70 7.45 -1.68
C MET A 97 9.81 8.56 -1.11
N LEU A 98 9.33 9.48 -1.94
CA LEU A 98 8.43 10.55 -1.51
C LEU A 98 7.12 9.99 -0.95
N VAL A 99 6.54 8.99 -1.61
CA VAL A 99 5.33 8.30 -1.14
C VAL A 99 5.58 7.62 0.20
N GLY A 100 6.67 6.85 0.32
CA GLY A 100 7.02 6.15 1.56
C GLY A 100 7.21 7.12 2.72
N PHE A 101 8.02 8.16 2.55
CA PHE A 101 8.22 9.16 3.60
C PHE A 101 6.95 9.98 3.90
N SER A 102 6.09 10.20 2.91
CA SER A 102 4.77 10.80 3.14
C SER A 102 3.92 9.92 4.04
N ALA A 103 3.81 8.62 3.74
CA ALA A 103 3.08 7.67 4.58
C ALA A 103 3.64 7.69 6.01
N GLN A 104 4.97 7.58 6.16
CA GLN A 104 5.63 7.67 7.46
C GLN A 104 5.26 8.96 8.22
N TYR A 105 5.28 10.11 7.56
CA TYR A 105 4.96 11.39 8.18
C TYR A 105 3.51 11.44 8.69
N TYR A 106 2.56 10.93 7.92
CA TYR A 106 1.14 10.97 8.29
C TYR A 106 0.75 9.90 9.31
N THR A 107 1.50 8.80 9.41
CA THR A 107 1.25 7.73 10.38
C THR A 107 2.19 7.76 11.57
N SER A 108 2.99 8.80 11.78
CA SER A 108 3.88 8.89 12.95
C SER A 108 4.06 10.32 13.47
N GLY A 109 4.81 10.47 14.57
CA GLY A 109 5.28 11.76 15.06
C GLY A 109 4.16 12.74 15.42
N LYS A 110 4.28 13.99 14.95
CA LYS A 110 3.38 15.09 15.35
C LYS A 110 1.94 14.91 14.86
N VAL A 111 1.74 14.32 13.69
CA VAL A 111 0.40 14.14 13.10
C VAL A 111 -0.44 13.21 13.97
N VAL A 112 0.13 12.07 14.34
CA VAL A 112 -0.50 11.08 15.22
C VAL A 112 -0.80 11.66 16.60
N ARG A 113 0.13 12.44 17.17
CA ARG A 113 -0.10 13.13 18.46
C ARG A 113 -1.28 14.08 18.39
N GLY A 114 -1.45 14.79 17.27
CA GLY A 114 -2.62 15.65 17.03
C GLY A 114 -3.93 14.86 17.08
N ILE A 115 -4.01 13.71 16.41
CA ILE A 115 -5.19 12.83 16.44
C ILE A 115 -5.49 12.35 17.86
N ALA A 116 -4.46 11.87 18.59
CA ALA A 116 -4.62 11.43 19.97
C ALA A 116 -5.07 12.56 20.90
N GLU A 117 -4.60 13.79 20.70
CA GLU A 117 -5.07 14.96 21.46
C GLU A 117 -6.53 15.29 21.18
N LYS A 118 -7.01 15.14 19.93
CA LYS A 118 -8.44 15.30 19.60
C LYS A 118 -9.32 14.23 20.21
N ALA A 119 -8.78 13.09 20.64
CA ALA A 119 -9.54 12.09 21.37
C ALA A 119 -9.91 12.54 22.80
N LYS A 120 -9.29 13.59 23.35
CA LYS A 120 -9.69 14.19 24.65
C LYS A 120 -11.13 14.71 24.65
N THR A 121 -11.63 15.13 23.48
CA THR A 121 -13.00 15.62 23.32
C THR A 121 -13.96 14.51 22.86
N GLY A 122 -13.50 13.26 22.77
CA GLY A 122 -14.29 12.08 22.49
C GLY A 122 -14.00 11.40 21.14
N THR A 123 -14.72 10.32 20.88
CA THR A 123 -14.54 9.46 19.69
C THR A 123 -14.84 10.20 18.39
N ALA A 124 -15.88 11.02 18.35
CA ALA A 124 -16.30 11.72 17.13
C ALA A 124 -15.19 12.64 16.58
N THR A 125 -14.56 13.43 17.45
CA THR A 125 -13.46 14.32 17.05
C THR A 125 -12.21 13.56 16.65
N CYS A 126 -11.94 12.41 17.26
CA CYS A 126 -10.85 11.52 16.86
C CYS A 126 -11.06 10.93 15.45
N ILE A 127 -12.29 10.50 15.13
CA ILE A 127 -12.65 10.01 13.79
C ILE A 127 -12.53 11.14 12.77
N ILE A 128 -13.12 12.31 13.04
CA ILE A 128 -13.09 13.46 12.12
C ILE A 128 -11.64 13.89 11.82
N GLU A 129 -10.80 14.00 12.84
CA GLU A 129 -9.40 14.38 12.66
C GLU A 129 -8.63 13.34 11.83
N GLY A 130 -8.81 12.04 12.11
CA GLY A 130 -8.18 10.99 11.32
C GLY A 130 -8.62 11.03 9.86
N LEU A 131 -9.93 11.15 9.58
CA LEU A 131 -10.44 11.26 8.21
C LEU A 131 -9.83 12.46 7.47
N ALA A 132 -9.75 13.62 8.12
CA ALA A 132 -9.14 14.82 7.54
C ALA A 132 -7.65 14.62 7.25
N VAL A 133 -6.90 14.02 8.19
CA VAL A 133 -5.48 13.68 8.01
C VAL A 133 -5.30 12.70 6.84
N GLY A 134 -6.12 11.65 6.78
CA GLY A 134 -6.10 10.66 5.72
C GLY A 134 -6.31 11.31 4.35
N MET A 135 -7.33 12.14 4.20
CA MET A 135 -7.62 12.82 2.93
C MET A 135 -6.46 13.73 2.52
N LYS A 136 -5.90 14.50 3.47
CA LYS A 136 -4.73 15.36 3.24
C LYS A 136 -3.49 14.55 2.83
N SER A 137 -3.35 13.33 3.34
CA SER A 137 -2.20 12.46 3.06
C SER A 137 -2.08 12.02 1.59
N THR A 138 -3.16 12.13 0.82
CA THR A 138 -3.19 11.74 -0.60
C THR A 138 -2.49 12.73 -1.53
N VAL A 139 -2.38 14.01 -1.11
CA VAL A 139 -1.95 15.11 -1.98
C VAL A 139 -0.53 14.93 -2.48
N LEU A 140 0.44 14.75 -1.58
CA LEU A 140 1.85 14.65 -1.94
C LEU A 140 2.16 13.38 -2.76
N PRO A 141 1.66 12.18 -2.39
CA PRO A 141 1.77 10.98 -3.22
C PRO A 141 1.23 11.14 -4.64
N LEU A 142 0.02 11.70 -4.82
CA LEU A 142 -0.56 11.87 -6.15
C LEU A 142 0.23 12.86 -7.00
N VAL A 143 0.65 13.98 -6.41
CA VAL A 143 1.51 14.95 -7.11
C VAL A 143 2.84 14.30 -7.51
N ALA A 144 3.46 13.51 -6.64
CA ALA A 144 4.70 12.80 -6.93
C ALA A 144 4.53 11.80 -8.09
N ILE A 145 3.44 11.02 -8.11
CA ILE A 145 3.14 10.07 -9.20
C ILE A 145 2.90 10.83 -10.53
N ALA A 146 2.15 11.92 -10.50
CA ALA A 146 1.87 12.75 -11.68
C ALA A 146 3.17 13.34 -12.26
N LEU A 147 4.01 13.93 -11.41
CA LEU A 147 5.31 14.47 -11.82
C LEU A 147 6.24 13.38 -12.35
N ALA A 148 6.32 12.23 -11.68
CA ALA A 148 7.14 11.11 -12.14
C ALA A 148 6.70 10.60 -13.51
N THR A 149 5.38 10.54 -13.76
CA THR A 149 4.80 10.16 -15.05
C THR A 149 5.19 11.15 -16.15
N ILE A 150 5.04 12.46 -15.90
CA ILE A 150 5.40 13.52 -16.87
C ILE A 150 6.90 13.50 -17.18
N VAL A 151 7.74 13.42 -16.15
CA VAL A 151 9.20 13.36 -16.29
C VAL A 151 9.60 12.10 -17.07
N ALA A 152 9.06 10.95 -16.68
CA ALA A 152 9.36 9.67 -17.32
C ALA A 152 9.00 9.68 -18.80
N TYR A 153 7.80 10.19 -19.14
CA TYR A 153 7.34 10.32 -20.51
C TYR A 153 8.19 11.30 -21.33
N LYS A 154 8.59 12.44 -20.74
CA LYS A 154 9.45 13.42 -21.41
C LYS A 154 10.79 12.82 -21.83
N PHE A 155 11.39 11.98 -21.00
CA PHE A 155 12.71 11.39 -21.29
C PHE A 155 12.64 10.21 -22.25
N SER A 156 11.64 9.32 -22.10
CA SER A 156 11.66 8.04 -22.81
C SER A 156 10.28 7.56 -23.28
N GLY A 157 9.31 8.46 -23.40
CA GLY A 157 7.95 8.17 -23.84
C GLY A 157 7.24 7.12 -22.98
N ILE A 158 6.44 6.28 -23.61
CA ILE A 158 5.69 5.20 -22.95
C ILE A 158 6.62 4.20 -22.26
N PHE A 159 7.77 3.88 -22.89
CA PHE A 159 8.78 3.02 -22.26
C PHE A 159 9.37 3.66 -21.01
N GLY A 160 9.50 4.99 -20.99
CA GLY A 160 9.89 5.74 -19.81
C GLY A 160 8.92 5.56 -18.63
N ILE A 161 7.61 5.60 -18.87
CA ILE A 161 6.60 5.37 -17.82
C ILE A 161 6.77 3.96 -17.24
N ALA A 162 7.00 2.94 -18.08
CA ALA A 162 7.27 1.58 -17.62
C ALA A 162 8.57 1.47 -16.82
N LEU A 163 9.64 2.13 -17.27
CA LEU A 163 10.90 2.22 -16.54
C LEU A 163 10.73 2.94 -15.20
N SER A 164 9.90 3.98 -15.13
CA SER A 164 9.56 4.65 -13.88
C SER A 164 8.84 3.71 -12.91
N ALA A 165 7.87 2.94 -13.39
CA ALA A 165 7.21 1.90 -12.59
C ALA A 165 8.21 0.85 -12.06
N ILE A 166 9.18 0.43 -12.89
CA ILE A 166 10.26 -0.47 -12.47
C ILE A 166 11.15 0.19 -11.43
N GLY A 167 11.54 1.45 -11.61
CA GLY A 167 12.37 2.19 -10.66
C GLY A 167 11.73 2.29 -9.27
N MET A 168 10.41 2.48 -9.22
CA MET A 168 9.65 2.49 -7.96
C MET A 168 9.61 1.11 -7.28
N LEU A 169 9.63 0.02 -8.05
CA LEU A 169 9.51 -1.36 -7.58
C LEU A 169 10.83 -2.12 -7.49
N ALA A 170 11.93 -1.55 -7.95
CA ALA A 170 13.20 -2.26 -8.03
C ALA A 170 13.68 -2.77 -6.66
N LEU A 171 13.29 -2.07 -5.60
CA LEU A 171 13.63 -2.39 -4.22
C LEU A 171 12.51 -3.13 -3.47
N THR A 172 11.63 -3.83 -4.21
CA THR A 172 10.53 -4.61 -3.61
C THR A 172 11.04 -5.54 -2.50
N GLY A 173 12.22 -6.14 -2.66
CA GLY A 173 12.83 -6.98 -1.62
C GLY A 173 13.00 -6.24 -0.28
N THR A 174 13.58 -5.04 -0.32
CA THR A 174 13.72 -4.20 0.88
C THR A 174 12.37 -3.71 1.41
N THR A 175 11.48 -3.24 0.54
CA THR A 175 10.17 -2.72 0.95
C THR A 175 9.32 -3.80 1.61
N VAL A 176 9.28 -5.01 1.05
CA VAL A 176 8.53 -6.14 1.61
C VAL A 176 9.18 -6.63 2.91
N ALA A 177 10.52 -6.63 3.03
CA ALA A 177 11.18 -6.97 4.28
C ALA A 177 10.85 -5.98 5.41
N ILE A 178 10.78 -4.68 5.09
CA ILE A 178 10.38 -3.62 6.03
C ILE A 178 8.89 -3.75 6.39
N ASP A 179 8.02 -4.07 5.43
CA ASP A 179 6.58 -4.30 5.68
C ASP A 179 6.36 -5.53 6.58
N ALA A 180 7.02 -6.65 6.26
CA ALA A 180 6.93 -7.91 7.01
C ALA A 180 7.47 -7.81 8.45
N TYR A 181 8.31 -6.83 8.75
CA TYR A 181 8.76 -6.56 10.11
C TYR A 181 7.59 -6.25 11.06
N GLY A 182 6.55 -5.56 10.59
CA GLY A 182 5.40 -5.17 11.42
C GLY A 182 4.63 -6.36 11.99
N PRO A 183 4.08 -7.27 11.16
CA PRO A 183 3.38 -8.45 11.65
C PRO A 183 4.23 -9.37 12.53
N ILE A 184 5.55 -9.40 12.35
CA ILE A 184 6.46 -10.16 13.23
C ILE A 184 6.52 -9.51 14.62
N ALA A 185 6.65 -8.18 14.67
CA ALA A 185 6.68 -7.43 15.93
C ALA A 185 5.35 -7.50 16.69
N ASP A 186 4.22 -7.43 15.99
CA ASP A 186 2.88 -7.59 16.58
C ASP A 186 2.70 -8.98 17.19
N ASN A 187 3.02 -10.05 16.45
CA ASN A 187 2.98 -11.41 16.99
C ASN A 187 3.91 -11.59 18.20
N ALA A 188 5.10 -10.98 18.18
CA ALA A 188 6.00 -11.02 19.33
C ALA A 188 5.39 -10.32 20.56
N ALA A 189 4.68 -9.21 20.38
CA ALA A 189 3.96 -8.52 21.45
C ALA A 189 2.80 -9.37 21.99
N GLY A 190 2.02 -10.00 21.11
CA GLY A 190 0.95 -10.92 21.48
C GLY A 190 1.45 -12.12 22.27
N ILE A 191 2.55 -12.76 21.82
CA ILE A 191 3.19 -13.88 22.54
C ILE A 191 3.69 -13.43 23.91
N ALA A 192 4.35 -12.27 24.00
CA ALA A 192 4.85 -11.74 25.27
C ALA A 192 3.73 -11.53 26.30
N GLU A 193 2.55 -11.06 25.84
CA GLU A 193 1.37 -10.89 26.68
C GLU A 193 0.78 -12.23 27.12
N MET A 194 0.55 -13.15 26.18
CA MET A 194 -0.04 -14.47 26.46
C MET A 194 0.86 -15.36 27.33
N ALA A 195 2.19 -15.18 27.25
CA ALA A 195 3.17 -15.90 28.05
C ALA A 195 3.58 -15.16 29.34
N HIS A 196 2.95 -14.03 29.66
CA HIS A 196 3.21 -13.25 30.88
C HIS A 196 4.70 -12.90 31.11
N MET A 197 5.43 -12.54 30.05
CA MET A 197 6.89 -12.35 30.07
C MET A 197 7.37 -11.07 30.79
N GLY A 198 6.50 -10.39 31.54
CA GLY A 198 6.80 -9.17 32.27
C GLY A 198 6.71 -7.88 31.45
N SER A 199 6.62 -6.76 32.17
CA SER A 199 6.36 -5.43 31.60
C SER A 199 7.50 -4.91 30.71
N GLU A 200 8.73 -5.30 30.98
CA GLU A 200 9.88 -4.86 30.18
C GLU A 200 9.86 -5.47 28.77
N VAL A 201 9.62 -6.77 28.65
CA VAL A 201 9.53 -7.47 27.37
C VAL A 201 8.37 -6.89 26.56
N ARG A 202 7.20 -6.74 27.18
CA ARG A 202 6.02 -6.14 26.57
C ARG A 202 6.28 -4.73 26.06
N ARG A 203 6.90 -3.86 26.87
CA ARG A 203 7.22 -2.49 26.46
C ARG A 203 8.17 -2.46 25.26
N ARG A 204 9.15 -3.39 25.21
CA ARG A 204 10.06 -3.49 24.07
C ARG A 204 9.31 -3.93 22.81
N THR A 205 8.48 -4.98 22.88
CA THR A 205 7.72 -5.48 21.73
C THR A 205 6.65 -4.50 21.26
N GLU A 206 5.93 -3.82 22.17
CA GLU A 206 4.96 -2.77 21.83
C GLU A 206 5.62 -1.59 21.10
N ARG A 207 6.85 -1.23 21.47
CA ARG A 207 7.63 -0.22 20.74
C ARG A 207 8.01 -0.69 19.33
N LEU A 208 8.39 -1.96 19.17
CA LEU A 208 8.72 -2.52 17.86
C LEU A 208 7.48 -2.60 16.95
N ASP A 209 6.32 -2.92 17.53
CA ASP A 209 5.02 -2.97 16.87
C ASP A 209 4.55 -1.59 16.37
N ALA A 210 4.71 -0.53 17.17
CA ALA A 210 4.42 0.84 16.73
C ALA A 210 5.28 1.28 15.52
N VAL A 211 6.55 0.85 15.48
CA VAL A 211 7.40 1.01 14.30
C VAL A 211 6.86 0.17 13.13
N GLY A 212 6.46 -1.07 13.42
CA GLY A 212 5.78 -2.00 12.51
C GLY A 212 4.59 -1.41 11.76
N ASN A 213 3.70 -0.71 12.46
CA ASN A 213 2.54 -0.04 11.88
C ASN A 213 2.95 1.07 10.89
N THR A 214 4.00 1.81 11.22
CA THR A 214 4.56 2.85 10.34
C THR A 214 5.20 2.23 9.11
N THR A 215 5.93 1.13 9.27
CA THR A 215 6.55 0.40 8.16
C THR A 215 5.54 -0.28 7.25
N ALA A 216 4.42 -0.76 7.81
CA ALA A 216 3.31 -1.29 7.04
C ALA A 216 2.63 -0.20 6.20
N ALA A 217 2.44 1.00 6.76
CA ALA A 217 1.94 2.14 5.98
C ALA A 217 2.89 2.55 4.85
N ILE A 218 4.21 2.56 5.09
CA ILE A 218 5.23 2.77 4.06
C ILE A 218 5.08 1.69 2.96
N GLY A 219 5.06 0.41 3.34
CA GLY A 219 4.92 -0.73 2.42
C GLY A 219 3.67 -0.63 1.55
N LYS A 220 2.52 -0.37 2.17
CA LYS A 220 1.24 -0.13 1.47
C LYS A 220 1.32 1.07 0.52
N GLY A 221 1.89 2.19 0.96
CA GLY A 221 2.09 3.37 0.11
C GLY A 221 2.90 3.06 -1.15
N PHE A 222 4.02 2.35 -1.00
CA PHE A 222 4.83 1.86 -2.12
C PHE A 222 4.04 0.92 -3.03
N ALA A 223 3.30 -0.05 -2.48
CA ALA A 223 2.50 -0.99 -3.24
C ALA A 223 1.41 -0.29 -4.06
N ILE A 224 0.67 0.64 -3.45
CA ILE A 224 -0.40 1.40 -4.11
C ILE A 224 0.16 2.28 -5.22
N SER A 225 1.22 3.03 -4.93
CA SER A 225 1.76 4.00 -5.89
C SER A 225 2.49 3.32 -7.05
N SER A 226 3.12 2.17 -6.78
CA SER A 226 3.69 1.36 -7.84
C SER A 226 2.63 0.66 -8.69
N ALA A 227 1.52 0.23 -8.09
CA ALA A 227 0.36 -0.23 -8.85
C ALA A 227 -0.17 0.89 -9.75
N ALA A 228 -0.18 2.14 -9.29
CA ALA A 228 -0.59 3.29 -10.11
C ALA A 228 0.29 3.49 -11.36
N LEU A 229 1.61 3.58 -11.19
CA LEU A 229 2.54 3.71 -12.33
C LEU A 229 2.52 2.47 -13.24
N THR A 230 2.40 1.28 -12.66
CA THR A 230 2.27 0.03 -13.43
C THR A 230 0.98 0.01 -14.23
N ALA A 231 -0.14 0.46 -13.65
CA ALA A 231 -1.42 0.55 -14.34
C ALA A 231 -1.36 1.57 -15.49
N LEU A 232 -0.67 2.70 -15.32
CA LEU A 232 -0.43 3.65 -16.42
C LEU A 232 0.42 3.04 -17.55
N ALA A 233 1.46 2.27 -17.21
CA ALA A 233 2.28 1.56 -18.18
C ALA A 233 1.46 0.48 -18.92
N LEU A 234 0.70 -0.35 -18.19
CA LEU A 234 -0.20 -1.35 -18.78
C LEU A 234 -1.30 -0.73 -19.61
N PHE A 235 -1.85 0.41 -19.20
CA PHE A 235 -2.82 1.17 -19.97
C PHE A 235 -2.20 1.67 -21.28
N SER A 236 -0.96 2.14 -21.25
CA SER A 236 -0.23 2.54 -22.46
C SER A 236 0.05 1.34 -23.37
N ALA A 237 0.42 0.19 -22.81
CA ALA A 237 0.60 -1.07 -23.55
C ALA A 237 -0.72 -1.55 -24.17
N TYR A 238 -1.83 -1.44 -23.42
CA TYR A 238 -3.18 -1.71 -23.92
C TYR A 238 -3.50 -0.80 -25.11
N ALA A 239 -3.32 0.51 -24.96
CA ALA A 239 -3.58 1.48 -26.02
C ALA A 239 -2.79 1.18 -27.30
N GLN A 240 -1.53 0.76 -27.17
CA GLN A 240 -0.73 0.29 -28.31
C GLN A 240 -1.27 -1.00 -28.92
N THR A 241 -1.58 -2.00 -28.10
CA THR A 241 -2.03 -3.34 -28.54
C THR A 241 -3.34 -3.27 -29.30
N VAL A 242 -4.31 -2.51 -28.79
CA VAL A 242 -5.62 -2.36 -29.43
C VAL A 242 -5.65 -1.27 -30.51
N LYS A 243 -4.48 -0.74 -30.87
CA LYS A 243 -4.28 0.32 -31.86
C LYS A 243 -5.16 1.53 -31.59
N LEU A 244 -5.28 1.93 -30.32
CA LEU A 244 -5.88 3.21 -29.90
C LEU A 244 -4.94 4.40 -30.21
N SER A 245 -3.86 4.15 -30.95
CA SER A 245 -3.02 5.17 -31.56
C SER A 245 -2.52 4.66 -32.92
N LEU A 246 -2.67 5.47 -33.96
CA LEU A 246 -2.19 5.23 -35.32
C LEU A 246 -1.35 6.46 -35.71
N GLY A 247 -0.02 6.35 -35.60
CA GLY A 247 0.86 7.52 -35.75
C GLY A 247 0.52 8.61 -34.74
N ASP A 248 0.22 9.82 -35.23
CA ASP A 248 -0.13 10.99 -34.41
C ASP A 248 -1.61 11.06 -33.97
N ILE A 249 -2.45 10.12 -34.42
CA ILE A 249 -3.89 10.14 -34.11
C ILE A 249 -4.16 9.45 -32.77
N ARG A 250 -4.58 10.23 -31.77
CA ARG A 250 -5.04 9.73 -30.47
C ARG A 250 -6.51 9.31 -30.56
N LEU A 251 -6.79 8.02 -30.45
CA LEU A 251 -8.16 7.48 -30.55
C LEU A 251 -8.88 7.42 -29.19
N LEU A 252 -8.17 7.56 -28.06
CA LEU A 252 -8.83 7.72 -26.76
C LEU A 252 -9.21 9.19 -26.53
N ASN A 253 -10.32 9.59 -27.15
CA ASN A 253 -10.89 10.92 -26.96
C ASN A 253 -11.74 10.96 -25.69
N ILE A 254 -11.30 11.72 -24.68
CA ILE A 254 -12.09 11.90 -23.45
C ILE A 254 -13.40 12.64 -23.71
N LEU A 255 -13.61 13.28 -24.86
CA LEU A 255 -14.89 13.90 -25.20
C LEU A 255 -15.92 12.91 -25.77
N ASP A 256 -15.51 11.68 -26.05
CA ASP A 256 -16.44 10.63 -26.48
C ASP A 256 -17.35 10.22 -25.31
N ALA A 257 -18.66 10.22 -25.56
CA ALA A 257 -19.67 9.94 -24.53
C ALA A 257 -19.51 8.55 -23.89
N LYS A 258 -19.11 7.53 -24.65
CA LYS A 258 -18.87 6.18 -24.13
C LYS A 258 -17.62 6.15 -23.25
N VAL A 259 -16.57 6.89 -23.62
CA VAL A 259 -15.34 6.99 -22.84
C VAL A 259 -15.59 7.68 -21.49
N ILE A 260 -16.29 8.82 -21.48
CA ILE A 260 -16.66 9.52 -20.23
C ILE A 260 -17.56 8.65 -19.36
N ALA A 261 -18.62 8.07 -19.94
CA ALA A 261 -19.54 7.22 -19.21
C ALA A 261 -18.81 6.03 -18.57
N ALA A 262 -17.95 5.37 -19.35
CA ALA A 262 -17.15 4.26 -18.85
C ALA A 262 -16.13 4.71 -17.78
N ALA A 263 -15.57 5.93 -17.87
CA ALA A 263 -14.71 6.48 -16.82
C ALA A 263 -15.45 6.72 -15.50
N PHE A 264 -16.69 7.22 -15.52
CA PHE A 264 -17.52 7.29 -14.31
C PHE A 264 -17.83 5.90 -13.74
N ILE A 265 -18.17 4.94 -14.60
CA ILE A 265 -18.41 3.55 -14.19
C ILE A 265 -17.14 2.95 -13.59
N GLY A 266 -15.97 3.14 -14.21
CA GLY A 266 -14.69 2.69 -13.66
C GLY A 266 -14.38 3.35 -12.32
N GLY A 267 -14.66 4.65 -12.21
CA GLY A 267 -14.42 5.44 -11.02
C GLY A 267 -15.21 4.99 -9.79
N ILE A 268 -16.42 4.43 -9.97
CA ILE A 268 -17.23 3.92 -8.85
C ILE A 268 -16.81 2.52 -8.39
N ILE A 269 -16.06 1.76 -9.21
CA ILE A 269 -15.67 0.38 -8.88
C ILE A 269 -14.87 0.31 -7.56
N PRO A 270 -13.83 1.14 -7.33
CA PRO A 270 -13.12 1.12 -6.05
C PRO A 270 -14.04 1.41 -4.85
N TYR A 271 -15.00 2.34 -4.98
CA TYR A 271 -15.94 2.65 -3.90
C TYR A 271 -16.88 1.47 -3.59
N ILE A 272 -17.38 0.80 -4.61
CA ILE A 272 -18.22 -0.40 -4.43
C ILE A 272 -17.38 -1.51 -3.80
N PHE A 273 -16.14 -1.71 -4.26
CA PHE A 273 -15.21 -2.69 -3.70
C PHE A 273 -14.99 -2.44 -2.22
N CYS A 274 -14.56 -1.22 -1.83
CA CYS A 274 -14.34 -0.86 -0.43
C CYS A 274 -15.63 -0.95 0.39
N SER A 275 -16.79 -0.55 -0.15
CA SER A 275 -18.06 -0.70 0.56
C SER A 275 -18.36 -2.16 0.90
N LYS A 276 -18.15 -3.08 -0.05
CA LYS A 276 -18.40 -4.51 0.15
C LYS A 276 -17.41 -5.13 1.14
N THR A 277 -16.13 -4.78 1.07
CA THR A 277 -15.11 -5.29 2.01
C THR A 277 -15.33 -4.77 3.42
N LEU A 278 -15.63 -3.47 3.60
CA LEU A 278 -15.98 -2.90 4.91
C LEU A 278 -17.20 -3.60 5.52
N GLN A 279 -18.25 -3.82 4.73
CA GLN A 279 -19.45 -4.53 5.18
C GLN A 279 -19.18 -6.00 5.51
N ALA A 280 -18.32 -6.66 4.73
CA ALA A 280 -17.91 -8.04 4.98
C ALA A 280 -17.17 -8.18 6.32
N VAL A 281 -16.17 -7.33 6.58
CA VAL A 281 -15.44 -7.34 7.85
C VAL A 281 -16.39 -7.05 9.01
N SER A 282 -17.29 -6.07 8.86
CA SER A 282 -18.27 -5.74 9.91
C SER A 282 -19.17 -6.94 10.28
N ARG A 283 -19.70 -7.68 9.29
CA ARG A 283 -20.51 -8.89 9.53
C ARG A 283 -19.73 -9.98 10.27
N VAL A 284 -18.50 -10.25 9.85
CA VAL A 284 -17.65 -11.29 10.45
C VAL A 284 -17.21 -10.87 11.86
N ALA A 285 -16.79 -9.62 12.05
CA ALA A 285 -16.41 -9.07 13.34
C ALA A 285 -17.56 -9.15 14.36
N PHE A 286 -18.80 -8.83 13.96
CA PHE A 286 -19.96 -8.98 14.84
C PHE A 286 -20.14 -10.44 15.31
N SER A 287 -19.93 -11.40 14.42
CA SER A 287 -20.02 -12.83 14.74
C SER A 287 -18.94 -13.26 15.75
N VAL A 288 -17.72 -12.74 15.61
CA VAL A 288 -16.63 -12.98 16.57
C VAL A 288 -16.94 -12.35 17.93
N VAL A 289 -17.46 -11.13 17.96
CA VAL A 289 -17.83 -10.44 19.21
C VAL A 289 -18.90 -11.21 19.98
N GLU A 290 -19.95 -11.67 19.29
CA GLU A 290 -21.00 -12.47 19.93
C GLU A 290 -20.47 -13.82 20.42
N GLU A 291 -19.55 -14.46 19.69
CA GLU A 291 -18.90 -15.70 20.13
C GLU A 291 -18.03 -15.48 21.37
N VAL A 292 -17.18 -14.44 21.40
CA VAL A 292 -16.37 -14.10 22.58
C VAL A 292 -17.27 -13.80 23.80
N ARG A 293 -18.37 -13.06 23.60
CA ARG A 293 -19.35 -12.79 24.65
C ARG A 293 -20.04 -14.07 25.14
N ARG A 294 -20.36 -15.00 24.23
CA ARG A 294 -20.92 -16.31 24.58
C ARG A 294 -19.95 -17.08 25.46
N GLN A 295 -18.67 -17.16 25.08
CA GLN A 295 -17.64 -17.84 25.86
C GLN A 295 -17.50 -17.23 27.26
N TRP A 296 -17.44 -15.91 27.39
CA TRP A 296 -17.41 -15.23 28.69
C TRP A 296 -18.64 -15.47 29.57
N ARG A 297 -19.82 -15.73 28.99
CA ARG A 297 -21.04 -16.02 29.76
C ARG A 297 -21.16 -17.50 30.12
N GLN A 298 -20.68 -18.40 29.27
CA GLN A 298 -20.98 -19.83 29.35
C GLN A 298 -19.83 -20.69 29.85
N ILE A 299 -18.57 -20.27 29.73
CA ILE A 299 -17.39 -21.04 30.18
C ILE A 299 -17.03 -20.61 31.61
N PRO A 300 -17.30 -21.43 32.64
CA PRO A 300 -16.97 -21.09 34.03
C PRO A 300 -15.46 -20.98 34.22
N GLY A 301 -15.00 -19.99 34.98
CA GLY A 301 -13.57 -19.79 35.26
C GLY A 301 -12.81 -19.02 34.17
N LEU A 302 -13.43 -18.68 33.04
CA LEU A 302 -12.74 -18.01 31.93
C LEU A 302 -12.36 -16.56 32.26
N LYS A 303 -13.24 -15.80 32.92
CA LYS A 303 -12.97 -14.41 33.32
C LYS A 303 -11.93 -14.32 34.44
N GLU A 304 -11.89 -15.36 35.27
CA GLU A 304 -10.95 -15.51 36.38
C GLU A 304 -9.59 -16.06 35.93
N GLY A 305 -9.42 -16.38 34.64
CA GLY A 305 -8.18 -16.94 34.09
C GLY A 305 -7.91 -18.40 34.48
N LYS A 306 -8.94 -19.14 34.92
CA LYS A 306 -8.86 -20.53 35.36
C LYS A 306 -9.28 -21.55 34.31
N ALA A 307 -9.86 -21.10 33.19
CA ALA A 307 -10.27 -21.94 32.07
C ALA A 307 -9.67 -21.41 30.76
N MET A 308 -9.39 -22.31 29.83
CA MET A 308 -8.88 -21.95 28.50
C MET A 308 -10.03 -21.50 27.58
N PRO A 309 -9.83 -20.45 26.75
CA PRO A 309 -10.79 -20.04 25.74
C PRO A 309 -10.85 -21.05 24.58
N ASP A 310 -12.00 -21.11 23.90
CA ASP A 310 -12.15 -21.86 22.65
C ASP A 310 -11.75 -20.97 21.46
N SER A 311 -10.43 -20.83 21.26
CA SER A 311 -9.88 -20.05 20.15
C SER A 311 -10.17 -20.67 18.79
N ALA A 312 -10.30 -22.00 18.70
CA ALA A 312 -10.55 -22.72 17.46
C ALA A 312 -11.88 -22.31 16.82
N ARG A 313 -12.91 -22.07 17.64
CA ARG A 313 -14.21 -21.59 17.17
C ARG A 313 -14.16 -20.17 16.61
N CYS A 314 -13.39 -19.27 17.23
CA CYS A 314 -13.14 -17.94 16.66
C CYS A 314 -12.42 -18.02 15.30
N VAL A 315 -11.41 -18.90 15.20
CA VAL A 315 -10.67 -19.15 13.94
C VAL A 315 -11.61 -19.69 12.84
N ASP A 316 -12.50 -20.62 13.16
CA ASP A 316 -13.47 -21.19 12.22
C ASP A 316 -14.44 -20.12 11.68
N ILE A 317 -14.95 -19.24 12.55
CA ILE A 317 -15.83 -18.12 12.16
C ILE A 317 -15.11 -17.20 11.17
N VAL A 318 -13.90 -16.73 11.49
CA VAL A 318 -13.17 -15.80 10.60
C VAL A 318 -12.75 -16.46 9.30
N THR A 319 -12.39 -17.75 9.33
CA THR A 319 -11.97 -18.50 8.14
C THR A 319 -13.13 -18.70 7.17
N LYS A 320 -14.28 -19.19 7.65
CA LYS A 320 -15.49 -19.36 6.82
C LYS A 320 -16.01 -18.01 6.32
N GLY A 321 -15.99 -17.00 7.18
CA GLY A 321 -16.36 -15.63 6.82
C GLY A 321 -15.50 -15.08 5.68
N ALA A 322 -14.17 -15.14 5.82
CA ALA A 322 -13.23 -14.66 4.82
C ALA A 322 -13.39 -15.39 3.46
N LEU A 323 -13.47 -16.73 3.47
CA LEU A 323 -13.63 -17.54 2.25
C LEU A 323 -14.92 -17.21 1.49
N ARG A 324 -16.02 -16.96 2.21
CA ARG A 324 -17.29 -16.63 1.59
C ARG A 324 -17.30 -15.20 1.04
N GLU A 325 -16.79 -14.25 1.81
CA GLU A 325 -16.90 -12.83 1.49
C GLU A 325 -15.87 -12.36 0.44
N MET A 326 -14.73 -13.05 0.29
CA MET A 326 -13.72 -12.69 -0.73
C MET A 326 -14.19 -12.89 -2.18
N LEU A 327 -15.16 -13.79 -2.40
CA LEU A 327 -15.60 -14.15 -3.76
C LEU A 327 -16.24 -12.97 -4.48
N GLY A 328 -17.13 -12.24 -3.80
CA GLY A 328 -17.90 -11.15 -4.41
C GLY A 328 -17.02 -10.05 -5.01
N PRO A 329 -16.17 -9.39 -4.20
CA PRO A 329 -15.25 -8.36 -4.69
C PRO A 329 -14.26 -8.90 -5.75
N GLY A 330 -13.76 -10.14 -5.58
CA GLY A 330 -12.84 -10.77 -6.53
C GLY A 330 -13.44 -11.01 -7.91
N PHE A 331 -14.63 -11.61 -7.98
CA PHE A 331 -15.34 -11.80 -9.25
C PHE A 331 -15.67 -10.46 -9.91
N PHE A 332 -16.10 -9.47 -9.13
CA PHE A 332 -16.47 -8.16 -9.65
C PHE A 332 -15.28 -7.44 -10.28
N ALA A 333 -14.09 -7.49 -9.65
CA ALA A 333 -12.88 -6.87 -10.17
C ALA A 333 -12.42 -7.49 -11.51
N VAL A 334 -12.61 -8.80 -11.71
CA VAL A 334 -12.20 -9.52 -12.93
C VAL A 334 -13.23 -9.39 -14.05
N ILE A 335 -14.53 -9.49 -13.73
CA ILE A 335 -15.59 -9.51 -14.74
C ILE A 335 -15.88 -8.10 -15.29
N SER A 336 -15.78 -7.06 -14.46
CA SER A 336 -16.17 -5.69 -14.87
C SER A 336 -15.40 -5.18 -16.09
N PRO A 337 -14.06 -5.26 -16.16
CA PRO A 337 -13.32 -4.83 -17.35
C PRO A 337 -13.70 -5.64 -18.61
N VAL A 338 -13.89 -6.96 -18.48
CA VAL A 338 -14.27 -7.84 -19.60
C VAL A 338 -15.65 -7.47 -20.13
N PHE A 339 -16.60 -7.25 -19.22
CA PHE A 339 -17.96 -6.85 -19.57
C PHE A 339 -17.99 -5.50 -20.31
N ILE A 340 -17.27 -4.50 -19.81
CA ILE A 340 -17.19 -3.18 -20.45
C ILE A 340 -16.52 -3.29 -21.83
N GLY A 341 -15.44 -4.06 -21.95
CA GLY A 341 -14.76 -4.27 -23.23
C GLY A 341 -15.65 -4.91 -24.30
N ILE A 342 -16.43 -5.93 -23.93
CA ILE A 342 -17.34 -6.63 -24.85
C ILE A 342 -18.53 -5.74 -25.23
N MET A 343 -19.13 -5.03 -24.26
CA MET A 343 -20.38 -4.28 -24.48
C MET A 343 -20.17 -2.89 -25.09
N LEU A 344 -19.16 -2.16 -24.64
CA LEU A 344 -18.96 -0.74 -24.99
C LEU A 344 -17.75 -0.52 -25.89
N GLY A 345 -16.92 -1.54 -26.09
CA GLY A 345 -15.75 -1.50 -26.96
C GLY A 345 -14.46 -1.09 -26.24
N LYS A 346 -13.37 -1.10 -27.00
CA LYS A 346 -12.00 -0.91 -26.51
C LYS A 346 -11.74 0.52 -26.02
N GLU A 347 -12.37 1.52 -26.63
CA GLU A 347 -12.24 2.93 -26.26
C GLU A 347 -12.86 3.16 -24.87
N ALA A 348 -14.09 2.68 -24.68
CA ALA A 348 -14.83 2.76 -23.42
C ALA A 348 -14.10 1.99 -22.30
N LEU A 349 -13.58 0.80 -22.58
CA LEU A 349 -12.73 0.09 -21.63
C LEU A 349 -11.51 0.93 -21.20
N GLY A 350 -10.92 1.69 -22.12
CA GLY A 350 -9.85 2.60 -21.76
C GLY A 350 -10.29 3.70 -20.80
N GLY A 351 -11.48 4.28 -21.01
CA GLY A 351 -12.11 5.20 -20.06
C GLY A 351 -12.33 4.58 -18.68
N PHE A 352 -12.87 3.36 -18.63
CA PHE A 352 -13.08 2.59 -17.40
C PHE A 352 -11.79 2.36 -16.61
N LEU A 353 -10.70 1.96 -17.28
CA LEU A 353 -9.40 1.73 -16.63
C LEU A 353 -8.84 3.03 -16.02
N ILE A 354 -8.94 4.15 -16.74
CA ILE A 354 -8.51 5.46 -16.23
C ILE A 354 -9.38 5.89 -15.04
N GLY A 355 -10.71 5.74 -15.14
CA GLY A 355 -11.64 6.07 -14.07
C GLY A 355 -11.30 5.33 -12.78
N SER A 356 -11.13 4.00 -12.88
CA SER A 356 -10.76 3.15 -11.73
C SER A 356 -9.40 3.55 -11.13
N LEU A 357 -8.45 3.99 -11.95
CA LEU A 357 -7.14 4.43 -11.47
C LEU A 357 -7.23 5.75 -10.70
N ILE A 358 -7.89 6.77 -11.28
CA ILE A 358 -7.95 8.13 -10.74
C ILE A 358 -8.72 8.16 -9.41
N THR A 359 -9.72 7.30 -9.21
CA THR A 359 -10.42 7.20 -7.93
C THR A 359 -9.79 6.19 -6.98
N GLY A 360 -9.30 5.06 -7.48
CA GLY A 360 -8.79 3.97 -6.64
C GLY A 360 -7.49 4.31 -5.92
N VAL A 361 -6.55 4.97 -6.59
CA VAL A 361 -5.25 5.33 -5.98
C VAL A 361 -5.40 6.28 -4.78
N PRO A 362 -6.10 7.44 -4.88
CA PRO A 362 -6.30 8.28 -3.71
C PRO A 362 -7.11 7.58 -2.62
N LEU A 363 -8.12 6.78 -2.97
CA LEU A 363 -8.93 6.04 -2.01
C LEU A 363 -8.07 5.05 -1.21
N ALA A 364 -7.22 4.28 -1.87
CA ALA A 364 -6.32 3.33 -1.23
C ALA A 364 -5.29 4.02 -0.31
N ILE A 365 -4.69 5.13 -0.75
CA ILE A 365 -3.75 5.91 0.09
C ILE A 365 -4.47 6.48 1.31
N PHE A 366 -5.68 7.02 1.11
CA PHE A 366 -6.51 7.54 2.18
C PHE A 366 -6.81 6.48 3.23
N LEU A 367 -7.32 5.31 2.82
CA LEU A 367 -7.71 4.22 3.72
C LEU A 367 -6.51 3.62 4.47
N ALA A 368 -5.38 3.43 3.78
CA ALA A 368 -4.15 2.93 4.40
C ALA A 368 -3.61 3.89 5.47
N ASN A 369 -3.51 5.18 5.15
CA ASN A 369 -2.92 6.16 6.05
C ASN A 369 -3.85 6.52 7.22
N VAL A 370 -5.17 6.60 7.00
CA VAL A 370 -6.10 6.92 8.08
C VAL A 370 -6.13 5.81 9.14
N GLY A 371 -6.19 4.55 8.72
CA GLY A 371 -6.17 3.44 9.66
C GLY A 371 -4.83 3.31 10.38
N GLY A 372 -3.70 3.49 9.67
CA GLY A 372 -2.38 3.50 10.31
C GLY A 372 -2.21 4.66 11.31
N ALA A 373 -2.78 5.84 11.02
CA ALA A 373 -2.74 6.98 11.92
C ALA A 373 -3.60 6.79 13.17
N TRP A 374 -4.79 6.18 13.05
CA TRP A 374 -5.62 5.85 14.21
C TRP A 374 -4.98 4.79 15.12
N ASP A 375 -4.36 3.76 14.54
CA ASP A 375 -3.66 2.73 15.31
C ASP A 375 -2.51 3.33 16.11
N ASN A 376 -1.66 4.13 15.45
CA ASN A 376 -0.55 4.77 16.14
C ASN A 376 -1.00 5.84 17.14
N ALA A 377 -2.18 6.44 16.96
CA ALA A 377 -2.76 7.34 17.96
C ALA A 377 -3.19 6.57 19.22
N LYS A 378 -3.77 5.37 19.07
CA LYS A 378 -4.03 4.44 20.17
C LYS A 378 -2.73 4.04 20.85
N LYS A 379 -1.71 3.59 20.09
CA LYS A 379 -0.38 3.20 20.64
C LYS A 379 0.27 4.33 21.44
N TYR A 380 0.20 5.58 20.93
CA TYR A 380 0.70 6.74 21.65
C TYR A 380 0.06 6.92 23.03
N VAL A 381 -1.25 6.68 23.15
CA VAL A 381 -1.94 6.71 24.45
C VAL A 381 -1.53 5.50 25.30
N GLU A 382 -1.37 4.31 24.71
CA GLU A 382 -0.96 3.09 25.40
C GLU A 382 0.44 3.15 26.03
N GLU A 383 1.33 3.97 25.47
CA GLU A 383 2.66 4.27 26.03
C GLU A 383 2.61 5.11 27.34
N GLY A 384 1.42 5.52 27.78
CA GLY A 384 1.22 6.28 29.01
C GLY A 384 0.95 7.78 28.78
N ASN A 385 0.89 8.22 27.53
CA ASN A 385 0.51 9.60 27.22
C ASN A 385 -1.01 9.78 27.39
N LEU A 386 -1.43 11.01 27.69
CA LEU A 386 -2.86 11.39 27.75
C LEU A 386 -3.73 10.54 28.68
N GLY A 387 -3.15 9.98 29.75
CA GLY A 387 -3.87 9.19 30.76
C GLY A 387 -3.67 7.68 30.64
N GLY A 388 -3.04 7.18 29.57
CA GLY A 388 -2.66 5.77 29.49
C GLY A 388 -3.83 4.81 29.24
N LYS A 389 -3.51 3.51 29.27
CA LYS A 389 -4.48 2.40 29.11
C LYS A 389 -5.63 2.51 30.12
N GLY A 390 -6.85 2.31 29.64
CA GLY A 390 -8.08 2.34 30.46
C GLY A 390 -8.72 3.72 30.64
N SER A 391 -8.03 4.80 30.26
CA SER A 391 -8.60 6.15 30.25
C SER A 391 -9.71 6.32 29.19
N GLU A 392 -10.54 7.35 29.32
CA GLU A 392 -11.55 7.66 28.31
C GLU A 392 -10.93 8.01 26.94
N VAL A 393 -9.74 8.63 26.95
CA VAL A 393 -8.96 8.89 25.73
C VAL A 393 -8.50 7.59 25.08
N HIS A 394 -8.08 6.61 25.87
CA HIS A 394 -7.72 5.28 25.37
C HIS A 394 -8.93 4.59 24.74
N LYS A 395 -10.08 4.58 25.39
CA LYS A 395 -11.30 4.00 24.81
C LYS A 395 -11.70 4.67 23.50
N ALA A 396 -11.62 6.01 23.43
CA ALA A 396 -11.93 6.75 22.20
C ALA A 396 -10.98 6.39 21.05
N THR A 397 -9.67 6.31 21.33
CA THR A 397 -8.66 5.93 20.32
C THR A 397 -8.75 4.46 19.89
N VAL A 398 -9.12 3.55 20.80
CA VAL A 398 -9.43 2.15 20.44
C VAL A 398 -10.61 2.07 19.47
N ILE A 399 -11.68 2.85 19.69
CA ILE A 399 -12.80 2.87 18.74
C ILE A 399 -12.35 3.39 17.37
N CYS A 400 -11.56 4.47 17.33
CA CYS A 400 -11.01 4.98 16.08
C CYS A 400 -10.16 3.93 15.33
N ASP A 401 -9.31 3.20 16.05
CA ASP A 401 -8.49 2.13 15.48
C ASP A 401 -9.35 0.99 14.91
N THR A 402 -10.38 0.54 15.65
CA THR A 402 -11.30 -0.50 15.14
C THR A 402 -12.13 -0.07 13.93
N VAL A 403 -12.34 1.24 13.73
CA VAL A 403 -12.88 1.79 12.47
C VAL A 403 -11.84 1.74 11.36
N GLY A 404 -10.57 1.97 11.70
CA GLY A 404 -9.41 1.96 10.81
C GLY A 404 -8.95 0.58 10.33
N ASP A 405 -9.14 -0.48 11.12
CA ASP A 405 -8.71 -1.84 10.78
C ASP A 405 -9.22 -2.33 9.42
N PRO A 406 -10.54 -2.33 9.12
CA PRO A 406 -11.03 -2.77 7.82
C PRO A 406 -10.69 -1.78 6.69
N CYS A 407 -10.29 -0.54 7.03
CA CYS A 407 -9.81 0.45 6.07
C CYS A 407 -8.36 0.11 5.65
N LYS A 408 -7.45 -0.10 6.60
CA LYS A 408 -6.02 -0.26 6.30
C LYS A 408 -5.63 -1.68 5.89
N ASP A 409 -6.38 -2.69 6.31
CA ASP A 409 -6.00 -4.12 6.16
C ASP A 409 -6.95 -4.95 5.30
N THR A 410 -7.95 -4.33 4.65
CA THR A 410 -8.88 -5.08 3.78
C THR A 410 -9.32 -4.33 2.53
N SER A 411 -9.80 -3.10 2.71
CA SER A 411 -10.45 -2.30 1.66
C SER A 411 -9.47 -1.51 0.84
#